data_AF-A0A2E0VIH3-F1
#
_entry.id   AF-A0A2E0VIH3-F1
#
_cell.length_a   1.000
_cell.length_b   1.000
_cell.length_c   1.000
_cell.angle_alpha   90.00
_cell.angle_beta   90.00
_cell.angle_gamma   90.00
#
_symmetry.space_group_name_H-M   'P 1'
#
loop_
_entity.id
_entity.type
_entity.pdbx_description
1 polymer ?
#
loop_
_entity_poly.entity_id
_entity_poly.type
_entity_poly.pdbx_seq_one_letter_code
_entity_poly.pdbx_strand_id
1 'polypeptide(L)'
;MQPGGSGNPFEGLDTHQREELNSLYRLGYPRGDEFMIAVPMGQIWLWTSIADMLQREDADYFENFWTKPGYVGHDNPEYVEKDLIDVTLKVAKVVKAIEILKSPEYAGPEYDRARPMAGMMAAKHGDFPLAIEVKGLDRGYRLGAGVKVVTGAAAGRQLYCMSYGHDVLFCDGHGDANLLRFTGVEVGDEVHINNRAFLAFCYSYRHHLSDDPSCDFLKLDGVPIYPQHDLPLQSPLMGVAYSGKYDGKLLWVHHTHDASLWPPQGLVYKRAVEQAQGPEGAAANFQLRWVENAEHVPPNFLPSAPNRATSTWLVDYKDYIEQSLVDLCDWVEKDIHPVPTNFEFADGKVFLPASAKERLGIQPVVSITANGGAKTNVRVGEPVSVEMAAEVPPGAGTIIGVEWDFDGQGKFPVRGEVDGSQTHLRLPATHVYDQPGTYFVTVRVTSNKERDINATARRITNLASARVVVSG
;
A
#
# COMPACT_ATOMS: atom_id res chain seq x y z
N MET A 1 -6.24 13.23 -3.87
CA MET A 1 -6.31 12.85 -5.30
C MET A 1 -7.66 12.28 -5.76
N GLN A 2 -8.76 12.47 -5.00
CA GLN A 2 -10.09 11.96 -5.38
C GLN A 2 -10.61 12.56 -6.71
N PRO A 3 -11.56 11.90 -7.40
CA PRO A 3 -12.16 12.41 -8.62
C PRO A 3 -12.62 13.87 -8.50
N GLY A 4 -12.12 14.72 -9.41
CA GLY A 4 -12.39 16.16 -9.43
C GLY A 4 -11.97 16.95 -8.17
N GLY A 5 -11.02 16.42 -7.38
CA GLY A 5 -10.27 17.20 -6.39
C GLY A 5 -9.28 18.17 -7.06
N SER A 6 -8.51 18.92 -6.25
CA SER A 6 -7.52 19.88 -6.78
C SER A 6 -6.42 19.22 -7.61
N GLY A 7 -6.18 17.91 -7.44
CA GLY A 7 -5.11 17.17 -8.11
C GLY A 7 -3.72 17.54 -7.61
N ASN A 8 -3.61 18.49 -6.68
CA ASN A 8 -2.36 18.95 -6.11
C ASN A 8 -2.17 18.31 -4.72
N PRO A 9 -1.30 17.29 -4.58
CA PRO A 9 -1.09 16.62 -3.31
C PRO A 9 -0.30 17.47 -2.29
N PHE A 10 0.21 18.63 -2.71
CA PHE A 10 1.05 19.50 -1.90
C PHE A 10 0.27 20.63 -1.21
N GLU A 11 -1.02 20.77 -1.47
CA GLU A 11 -1.85 21.81 -0.86
C GLU A 11 -1.90 21.65 0.68
N GLY A 12 -1.69 22.75 1.41
CA GLY A 12 -1.66 22.74 2.88
C GLY A 12 -0.34 22.28 3.51
N LEU A 13 0.62 21.78 2.72
CA LEU A 13 1.92 21.34 3.21
C LEU A 13 2.94 22.48 3.29
N ASP A 14 3.79 22.43 4.32
CA ASP A 14 4.99 23.27 4.42
C ASP A 14 6.11 22.80 3.46
N THR A 15 7.24 23.52 3.42
CA THR A 15 8.34 23.21 2.50
C THR A 15 8.90 21.80 2.71
N HIS A 16 9.17 21.42 3.97
CA HIS A 16 9.75 20.12 4.30
C HIS A 16 8.80 18.98 3.90
N GLN A 17 7.51 19.11 4.28
CA GLN A 17 6.48 18.14 3.93
C GLN A 17 6.31 17.98 2.42
N ARG A 18 6.46 19.06 1.63
CA ARG A 18 6.43 18.98 0.16
C ARG A 18 7.62 18.21 -0.40
N GLU A 19 8.80 18.44 0.15
CA GLU A 19 10.03 17.78 -0.29
C GLU A 19 10.01 16.28 0.03
N GLU A 20 9.55 15.90 1.23
CA GLU A 20 9.38 14.49 1.59
C GLU A 20 8.31 13.80 0.75
N LEU A 21 7.15 14.44 0.54
CA LEU A 21 6.09 13.88 -0.29
C LEU A 21 6.52 13.75 -1.76
N ASN A 22 7.29 14.70 -2.28
CA ASN A 22 7.86 14.61 -3.62
C ASN A 22 8.86 13.44 -3.71
N SER A 23 9.72 13.26 -2.71
CA SER A 23 10.66 12.14 -2.64
C SER A 23 9.93 10.79 -2.59
N LEU A 24 8.88 10.70 -1.78
CA LEU A 24 8.01 9.52 -1.69
C LEU A 24 7.40 9.15 -3.05
N TYR A 25 6.89 10.13 -3.81
CA TYR A 25 6.37 9.86 -5.15
C TYR A 25 7.45 9.53 -6.17
N ARG A 26 8.65 10.11 -6.08
CA ARG A 26 9.77 9.78 -6.98
C ARG A 26 10.31 8.37 -6.76
N LEU A 27 10.30 7.90 -5.50
CA LEU A 27 10.55 6.50 -5.15
C LEU A 27 9.42 5.57 -5.60
N GLY A 28 8.27 6.14 -5.99
CA GLY A 28 7.18 5.45 -6.67
C GLY A 28 6.07 4.93 -5.79
N TYR A 29 5.83 5.58 -4.65
CA TYR A 29 4.59 5.37 -3.91
C TYR A 29 3.37 5.59 -4.83
N PRO A 30 2.40 4.66 -4.86
CA PRO A 30 1.30 4.71 -5.81
C PRO A 30 0.39 5.94 -5.61
N ARG A 31 0.27 6.77 -6.65
CA ARG A 31 -0.68 7.89 -6.66
C ARG A 31 -2.11 7.36 -6.73
N GLY A 32 -2.99 7.87 -5.87
CA GLY A 32 -4.36 7.36 -5.70
C GLY A 32 -4.54 6.44 -4.51
N ASP A 33 -3.44 5.98 -3.90
CA ASP A 33 -3.44 5.11 -2.72
C ASP A 33 -2.90 5.81 -1.46
N GLU A 34 -2.95 7.15 -1.43
CA GLU A 34 -2.41 7.94 -0.31
C GLU A 34 -3.14 7.71 1.02
N PHE A 35 -4.35 7.11 1.00
CA PHE A 35 -5.05 6.74 2.23
C PHE A 35 -4.26 5.70 3.06
N MET A 36 -3.45 4.86 2.39
CA MET A 36 -2.59 3.88 3.04
C MET A 36 -1.39 4.51 3.77
N ILE A 37 -1.06 5.78 3.51
CA ILE A 37 -0.09 6.53 4.34
C ILE A 37 -0.66 6.73 5.75
N ALA A 38 -1.94 7.06 5.86
CA ALA A 38 -2.61 7.28 7.15
C ALA A 38 -3.02 5.98 7.85
N VAL A 39 -3.34 4.94 7.06
CA VAL A 39 -3.76 3.63 7.56
C VAL A 39 -2.94 2.51 6.91
N PRO A 40 -1.63 2.44 7.22
CA PRO A 40 -0.75 1.42 6.66
C PRO A 40 -1.19 0.01 7.08
N MET A 41 -1.19 -0.91 6.14
CA MET A 41 -1.43 -2.33 6.36
C MET A 41 -0.17 -3.04 6.88
N GLY A 42 0.16 -2.78 8.15
CA GLY A 42 1.18 -3.55 8.86
C GLY A 42 2.63 -3.31 8.41
N GLN A 43 2.93 -2.33 7.56
CA GLN A 43 4.30 -2.02 7.13
C GLN A 43 5.26 -1.77 8.31
N ILE A 44 4.76 -1.26 9.44
CA ILE A 44 5.55 -1.07 10.65
C ILE A 44 6.12 -2.39 11.20
N TRP A 45 5.43 -3.51 10.96
CA TRP A 45 5.92 -4.83 11.35
C TRP A 45 7.25 -5.15 10.67
N LEU A 46 7.43 -4.75 9.41
CA LEU A 46 8.69 -4.99 8.70
C LEU A 46 9.85 -4.35 9.45
N TRP A 47 9.73 -3.09 9.88
CA TRP A 47 10.70 -2.43 10.74
C TRP A 47 10.97 -3.26 12.01
N THR A 48 9.93 -3.65 12.75
CA THR A 48 10.10 -4.41 14.00
C THR A 48 10.84 -5.74 13.82
N SER A 49 10.77 -6.33 12.62
CA SER A 49 11.39 -7.60 12.31
C SER A 49 12.87 -7.50 11.89
N ILE A 50 13.35 -6.31 11.48
CA ILE A 50 14.71 -6.12 10.96
C ILE A 50 15.49 -4.98 11.62
N ALA A 51 14.90 -4.20 12.53
CA ALA A 51 15.54 -3.03 13.11
C ALA A 51 16.88 -3.32 13.79
N ASP A 52 16.99 -4.41 14.57
CA ASP A 52 18.25 -4.84 15.19
C ASP A 52 19.28 -5.34 14.17
N MET A 53 18.82 -5.92 13.05
CA MET A 53 19.69 -6.34 11.96
C MET A 53 20.29 -5.12 11.27
N LEU A 54 19.45 -4.17 10.83
CA LEU A 54 19.88 -2.94 10.16
C LEU A 54 20.85 -2.13 11.03
N GLN A 55 20.54 -1.96 12.32
CA GLN A 55 21.41 -1.22 13.25
C GLN A 55 22.76 -1.90 13.48
N ARG A 56 22.86 -3.23 13.34
CA ARG A 56 24.15 -3.94 13.44
C ARG A 56 24.93 -3.92 12.14
N GLU A 57 24.23 -4.03 11.01
CA GLU A 57 24.86 -4.02 9.69
C GLU A 57 25.44 -2.66 9.35
N ASP A 58 24.73 -1.59 9.71
CA ASP A 58 25.16 -0.22 9.44
C ASP A 58 25.05 0.68 10.68
N ALA A 59 25.78 0.30 11.73
CA ALA A 59 25.86 1.10 12.96
C ALA A 59 26.38 2.52 12.69
N ASP A 60 27.29 2.66 11.73
CA ASP A 60 27.88 3.94 11.34
C ASP A 60 26.82 4.89 10.77
N TYR A 61 25.88 4.43 9.93
CA TYR A 61 24.76 5.26 9.48
C TYR A 61 23.91 5.78 10.64
N PHE A 62 23.47 4.89 11.53
CA PHE A 62 22.60 5.28 12.64
C PHE A 62 23.30 6.25 13.60
N GLU A 63 24.61 6.14 13.81
CA GLU A 63 25.39 7.12 14.58
C GLU A 63 25.58 8.43 13.80
N ASN A 64 26.00 8.35 12.54
CA ASN A 64 26.32 9.51 11.71
C ASN A 64 25.09 10.36 11.42
N PHE A 65 23.90 9.74 11.32
CA PHE A 65 22.63 10.46 11.11
C PHE A 65 22.43 11.60 12.11
N TRP A 66 22.91 11.43 13.34
CA TRP A 66 22.77 12.40 14.42
C TRP A 66 24.01 13.25 14.68
N THR A 67 25.18 12.85 14.15
CA THR A 67 26.47 13.39 14.61
C THR A 67 27.33 13.99 13.50
N LYS A 68 27.01 13.78 12.23
CA LYS A 68 27.81 14.24 11.09
C LYS A 68 27.02 15.16 10.16
N PRO A 69 27.69 16.12 9.50
CA PRO A 69 27.11 16.86 8.39
C PRO A 69 26.65 15.94 7.25
N GLY A 70 25.61 16.37 6.53
CA GLY A 70 25.01 15.67 5.40
C GLY A 70 23.83 14.76 5.78
N TYR A 71 23.41 14.76 7.05
CA TYR A 71 22.30 13.95 7.55
C TYR A 71 21.26 14.81 8.26
N VAL A 72 19.99 14.51 8.04
CA VAL A 72 18.85 15.31 8.56
C VAL A 72 18.90 15.46 10.08
N GLY A 73 19.23 14.41 10.83
CA GLY A 73 19.29 14.46 12.29
C GLY A 73 20.34 15.42 12.86
N HIS A 74 21.40 15.73 12.09
CA HIS A 74 22.44 16.69 12.44
C HIS A 74 22.20 18.06 11.82
N ASP A 75 21.91 18.13 10.52
CA ASP A 75 21.82 19.38 9.76
C ASP A 75 20.48 20.10 9.96
N ASN A 76 19.40 19.36 10.19
CA ASN A 76 18.04 19.86 10.35
C ASN A 76 17.30 19.17 11.51
N PRO A 77 17.83 19.25 12.74
CA PRO A 77 17.23 18.58 13.90
C PRO A 77 15.78 19.01 14.14
N GLU A 78 15.39 20.22 13.74
CA GLU A 78 14.02 20.75 13.85
C GLU A 78 12.96 19.89 13.15
N TYR A 79 13.34 19.09 12.15
CA TYR A 79 12.42 18.19 11.43
C TYR A 79 12.08 16.92 12.19
N VAL A 80 12.87 16.56 13.22
CA VAL A 80 12.71 15.31 13.98
C VAL A 80 12.60 15.54 15.49
N GLU A 81 12.96 16.71 16.00
CA GLU A 81 13.02 17.01 17.43
C GLU A 81 11.68 16.80 18.15
N LYS A 82 10.57 17.17 17.51
CA LYS A 82 9.22 17.01 18.08
C LYS A 82 8.80 15.55 18.19
N ASP A 83 9.38 14.69 17.35
CA ASP A 83 9.08 13.28 17.29
C ASP A 83 9.99 12.47 18.21
N LEU A 84 11.09 13.02 18.73
CA LEU A 84 12.04 12.26 19.54
C LEU A 84 11.43 11.71 20.84
N ILE A 85 11.76 10.44 21.09
CA ILE A 85 11.53 9.75 22.35
C ILE A 85 12.88 9.20 22.81
N ASP A 86 13.25 9.52 24.05
CA ASP A 86 14.42 8.96 24.73
C ASP A 86 14.18 9.06 26.25
N VAL A 87 13.46 8.08 26.80
CA VAL A 87 13.02 8.11 28.21
C VAL A 87 13.06 6.71 28.83
N THR A 88 13.39 6.63 30.11
CA THR A 88 13.20 5.42 30.91
C THR A 88 11.97 5.59 31.78
N LEU A 89 10.99 4.70 31.61
CA LEU A 89 9.73 4.71 32.34
C LEU A 89 9.52 3.37 33.04
N LYS A 90 8.63 3.35 34.03
CA LYS A 90 8.22 2.12 34.71
C LYS A 90 6.97 1.54 34.07
N VAL A 91 6.94 0.21 33.96
CA VAL A 91 5.75 -0.54 33.56
C VAL A 91 4.68 -0.36 34.63
N ALA A 92 3.58 0.30 34.26
CA ALA A 92 2.42 0.50 35.13
C ALA A 92 1.49 -0.73 35.11
N LYS A 93 1.38 -1.40 33.96
CA LYS A 93 0.58 -2.61 33.77
C LYS A 93 1.17 -3.48 32.65
N VAL A 94 1.07 -4.80 32.80
CA VAL A 94 1.28 -5.74 31.70
C VAL A 94 -0.09 -6.18 31.21
N VAL A 95 -0.38 -5.97 29.93
CA VAL A 95 -1.71 -6.17 29.35
C VAL A 95 -1.72 -7.47 28.55
N LYS A 96 -2.61 -8.37 28.91
CA LYS A 96 -2.76 -9.68 28.27
C LYS A 96 -3.67 -9.62 27.06
N ALA A 97 -3.45 -10.54 26.12
CA ALA A 97 -4.25 -10.65 24.90
C ALA A 97 -5.77 -10.78 25.19
N ILE A 98 -6.15 -11.56 26.21
CA ILE A 98 -7.57 -11.71 26.58
C ILE A 98 -8.20 -10.43 27.16
N GLU A 99 -7.42 -9.57 27.81
CA GLU A 99 -7.91 -8.31 28.38
C GLU A 99 -8.31 -7.34 27.26
N ILE A 100 -7.51 -7.25 26.19
CA ILE A 100 -7.81 -6.42 25.01
C ILE A 100 -9.18 -6.76 24.40
N LEU A 101 -9.55 -8.04 24.43
CA LEU A 101 -10.78 -8.53 23.83
C LEU A 101 -12.01 -8.36 24.74
N LYS A 102 -11.82 -8.36 26.07
CA LYS A 102 -12.92 -8.49 27.03
C LYS A 102 -13.08 -7.32 27.99
N SER A 103 -12.03 -6.55 28.23
CA SER A 103 -12.06 -5.44 29.19
C SER A 103 -12.73 -4.20 28.58
N PRO A 104 -13.66 -3.54 29.28
CA PRO A 104 -14.21 -2.25 28.86
C PRO A 104 -13.15 -1.16 28.71
N GLU A 105 -12.03 -1.27 29.43
CA GLU A 105 -10.87 -0.36 29.36
C GLU A 105 -10.29 -0.28 27.93
N TYR A 106 -10.38 -1.37 27.17
CA TYR A 106 -9.84 -1.49 25.82
C TYR A 106 -10.94 -1.57 24.75
N ALA A 107 -12.13 -1.04 25.04
CA ALA A 107 -13.27 -1.03 24.13
C ALA A 107 -13.18 0.07 23.05
N GLY A 108 -12.36 1.10 23.27
CA GLY A 108 -12.23 2.26 22.39
C GLY A 108 -11.61 1.97 21.02
N PRO A 109 -11.90 2.80 20.01
CA PRO A 109 -11.41 2.62 18.63
C PRO A 109 -9.89 2.67 18.50
N GLU A 110 -9.19 3.32 19.43
CA GLU A 110 -7.73 3.36 19.49
C GLU A 110 -7.08 1.97 19.67
N TYR A 111 -7.84 0.97 20.14
CA TYR A 111 -7.36 -0.41 20.31
C TYR A 111 -7.75 -1.34 19.16
N ASP A 112 -8.55 -0.89 18.19
CA ASP A 112 -9.08 -1.76 17.13
C ASP A 112 -8.00 -2.42 16.29
N ARG A 113 -6.88 -1.72 16.06
CA ARG A 113 -5.72 -2.25 15.33
C ARG A 113 -5.05 -3.42 16.05
N ALA A 114 -5.12 -3.48 17.38
CA ALA A 114 -4.52 -4.55 18.17
C ALA A 114 -5.43 -5.78 18.31
N ARG A 115 -6.74 -5.64 18.08
CA ARG A 115 -7.73 -6.72 18.31
C ARG A 115 -7.47 -7.98 17.47
N PRO A 116 -7.16 -7.92 16.16
CA PRO A 116 -6.92 -9.13 15.37
C PRO A 116 -5.77 -9.96 15.94
N MET A 117 -4.64 -9.30 16.28
CA MET A 117 -3.50 -9.96 16.89
C MET A 117 -3.82 -10.48 18.29
N ALA A 118 -4.53 -9.71 19.11
CA ALA A 118 -4.98 -10.16 20.43
C ALA A 118 -5.88 -11.41 20.33
N GLY A 119 -6.79 -11.45 19.36
CA GLY A 119 -7.63 -12.62 19.06
C GLY A 119 -6.80 -13.87 18.75
N MET A 120 -5.84 -13.73 17.83
CA MET A 120 -4.94 -14.82 17.47
C MET A 120 -4.10 -15.32 18.66
N MET A 121 -3.52 -14.40 19.44
CA MET A 121 -2.69 -14.76 20.59
C MET A 121 -3.51 -15.37 21.72
N ALA A 122 -4.69 -14.81 22.03
CA ALA A 122 -5.56 -15.33 23.08
C ALA A 122 -6.08 -16.74 22.76
N ALA A 123 -6.32 -17.06 21.49
CA ALA A 123 -6.70 -18.40 21.05
C ALA A 123 -5.60 -19.44 21.27
N LYS A 124 -4.32 -19.05 21.19
CA LYS A 124 -3.18 -19.93 21.51
C LYS A 124 -2.91 -19.98 23.01
N HIS A 125 -2.84 -18.81 23.65
CA HIS A 125 -2.53 -18.61 25.07
C HIS A 125 -3.26 -17.36 25.58
N GLY A 126 -4.42 -17.54 26.25
CA GLY A 126 -5.27 -16.42 26.71
C GLY A 126 -4.54 -15.35 27.53
N ASP A 127 -3.65 -15.78 28.42
CA ASP A 127 -2.86 -14.91 29.30
C ASP A 127 -1.58 -14.33 28.66
N PHE A 128 -1.40 -14.45 27.34
CA PHE A 128 -0.19 -14.00 26.68
C PHE A 128 0.02 -12.48 26.85
N PRO A 129 1.15 -12.04 27.43
CA PRO A 129 1.42 -10.62 27.71
C PRO A 129 1.81 -9.89 26.42
N LEU A 130 0.83 -9.20 25.84
CA LEU A 130 0.91 -8.64 24.49
C LEU A 130 1.38 -7.18 24.48
N ALA A 131 1.09 -6.43 25.54
CA ALA A 131 1.40 -5.01 25.64
C ALA A 131 1.81 -4.62 27.05
N ILE A 132 2.37 -3.42 27.18
CA ILE A 132 2.61 -2.76 28.47
C ILE A 132 1.95 -1.39 28.48
N GLU A 133 1.53 -0.96 29.67
CA GLU A 133 1.16 0.43 29.93
C GLU A 133 2.33 1.15 30.58
N VAL A 134 2.66 2.34 30.07
CA VAL A 134 3.73 3.20 30.60
C VAL A 134 3.20 4.63 30.76
N LYS A 135 3.36 5.21 31.95
CA LYS A 135 2.90 6.58 32.23
C LYS A 135 4.00 7.60 31.99
N GLY A 136 3.64 8.79 31.50
CA GLY A 136 4.56 9.91 31.27
C GLY A 136 5.19 9.95 29.89
N LEU A 137 4.66 9.20 28.91
CA LEU A 137 5.07 9.27 27.52
C LEU A 137 4.27 10.35 26.77
N ASP A 138 4.45 11.62 27.16
CA ASP A 138 3.54 12.72 26.77
C ASP A 138 3.78 13.27 25.35
N ARG A 139 4.95 13.00 24.76
CA ARG A 139 5.36 13.52 23.44
C ARG A 139 6.16 12.49 22.63
N GLY A 140 6.34 12.79 21.35
CA GLY A 140 7.14 12.02 20.41
C GLY A 140 6.37 10.96 19.61
N TYR A 141 6.99 10.46 18.54
CA TYR A 141 6.41 9.51 17.61
C TYR A 141 6.64 8.07 18.08
N ARG A 142 5.54 7.40 18.46
CA ARG A 142 5.59 6.11 19.17
C ARG A 142 5.71 4.89 18.27
N LEU A 143 5.15 4.90 17.06
CA LEU A 143 5.26 3.75 16.15
C LEU A 143 6.72 3.55 15.75
N GLY A 144 7.19 2.31 15.78
CA GLY A 144 8.58 1.96 15.49
C GLY A 144 9.56 2.27 16.63
N ALA A 145 9.14 2.96 17.69
CA ALA A 145 9.99 3.20 18.85
C ALA A 145 10.43 1.88 19.48
N GLY A 146 11.72 1.75 19.75
CA GLY A 146 12.29 0.66 20.52
C GLY A 146 11.82 0.75 21.97
N VAL A 147 11.44 -0.39 22.54
CA VAL A 147 11.05 -0.58 23.93
C VAL A 147 11.96 -1.67 24.50
N LYS A 148 13.04 -1.25 25.16
CA LYS A 148 14.02 -2.14 25.75
C LYS A 148 13.68 -2.38 27.21
N VAL A 149 13.52 -3.62 27.62
CA VAL A 149 13.37 -3.96 29.05
C VAL A 149 14.73 -3.79 29.74
N VAL A 150 14.78 -2.99 30.82
CA VAL A 150 16.01 -2.62 31.54
C VAL A 150 16.20 -3.47 32.79
N THR A 151 15.12 -3.73 33.54
CA THR A 151 15.16 -4.50 34.80
C THR A 151 14.26 -5.73 34.73
N GLY A 152 14.31 -6.58 35.75
CA GLY A 152 13.45 -7.76 35.88
C GLY A 152 13.96 -8.97 35.10
N ALA A 153 13.16 -10.05 35.08
CA ALA A 153 13.54 -11.31 34.46
C ALA A 153 13.66 -11.24 32.93
N ALA A 154 13.05 -10.22 32.31
CA ALA A 154 13.11 -9.95 30.88
C ALA A 154 14.15 -8.90 30.49
N ALA A 155 15.02 -8.46 31.40
CA ALA A 155 16.04 -7.45 31.15
C ALA A 155 16.91 -7.78 29.91
N GLY A 156 17.18 -6.75 29.11
CA GLY A 156 17.91 -6.84 27.84
C GLY A 156 17.05 -7.14 26.62
N ARG A 157 15.79 -7.56 26.79
CA ARG A 157 14.89 -7.83 25.66
C ARG A 157 14.53 -6.53 24.94
N GLN A 158 14.77 -6.51 23.63
CA GLN A 158 14.40 -5.42 22.74
C GLN A 158 13.09 -5.75 22.02
N LEU A 159 12.13 -4.83 22.10
CA LEU A 159 10.89 -4.86 21.33
C LEU A 159 10.72 -3.52 20.60
N TYR A 160 9.72 -3.43 19.74
CA TYR A 160 9.38 -2.22 18.99
C TYR A 160 7.87 -2.03 18.96
N CYS A 161 7.42 -0.80 19.17
CA CYS A 161 6.01 -0.47 19.17
C CYS A 161 5.40 -0.62 17.77
N MET A 162 4.46 -1.54 17.61
CA MET A 162 3.72 -1.79 16.37
C MET A 162 2.38 -1.03 16.33
N SER A 163 1.79 -0.80 17.48
CA SER A 163 0.53 -0.06 17.64
C SER A 163 0.46 0.45 19.08
N TYR A 164 -0.39 1.43 19.32
CA TYR A 164 -0.64 1.92 20.68
C TYR A 164 -2.07 2.45 20.81
N GLY A 165 -2.60 2.37 22.03
CA GLY A 165 -3.81 3.07 22.44
C GLY A 165 -3.50 3.82 23.72
N HIS A 166 -3.60 5.15 23.69
CA HIS A 166 -3.15 6.01 24.79
C HIS A 166 -1.74 5.62 25.29
N ASP A 167 -1.61 5.19 26.54
CA ASP A 167 -0.35 4.84 27.20
C ASP A 167 0.04 3.36 27.04
N VAL A 168 -0.75 2.58 26.30
CA VAL A 168 -0.56 1.15 26.10
C VAL A 168 0.18 0.90 24.79
N LEU A 169 1.38 0.31 24.87
CA LEU A 169 2.24 0.00 23.74
C LEU A 169 2.18 -1.49 23.38
N PHE A 170 1.62 -1.79 22.22
CA PHE A 170 1.64 -3.13 21.62
C PHE A 170 2.96 -3.28 20.87
N CYS A 171 3.81 -4.17 21.35
CA CYS A 171 5.16 -4.30 20.82
C CYS A 171 5.42 -5.70 20.29
N ASP A 172 6.33 -5.78 19.33
CA ASP A 172 6.85 -7.03 18.82
C ASP A 172 8.37 -6.93 18.66
N GLY A 173 9.05 -8.05 18.42
CA GLY A 173 10.50 -8.08 18.27
C GLY A 173 10.96 -9.10 17.25
N HIS A 174 12.26 -9.35 17.22
CA HIS A 174 12.89 -10.36 16.38
C HIS A 174 13.29 -11.60 17.20
N GLY A 175 13.23 -12.79 16.59
CA GLY A 175 13.62 -14.05 17.24
C GLY A 175 12.84 -14.34 18.53
N ASP A 176 13.55 -14.69 19.61
CA ASP A 176 12.92 -14.99 20.90
C ASP A 176 12.09 -13.83 21.47
N ALA A 177 12.42 -12.57 21.13
CA ALA A 177 11.65 -11.41 21.57
C ALA A 177 10.24 -11.41 20.96
N ASN A 178 10.06 -11.88 19.72
CA ASN A 178 8.75 -12.07 19.10
C ASN A 178 7.91 -13.12 19.84
N LEU A 179 8.54 -14.23 20.21
CA LEU A 179 7.87 -15.36 20.85
C LEU A 179 7.49 -15.05 22.31
N LEU A 180 8.39 -14.40 23.03
CA LEU A 180 8.23 -14.10 24.45
C LEU A 180 7.45 -12.80 24.68
N ARG A 181 7.59 -11.80 23.81
CA ARG A 181 7.09 -10.42 24.00
C ARG A 181 7.35 -9.90 25.41
N PHE A 182 6.32 -9.66 26.21
CA PHE A 182 6.45 -9.17 27.58
C PHE A 182 6.44 -10.28 28.65
N THR A 183 6.64 -11.55 28.27
CA THR A 183 6.74 -12.67 29.22
C THR A 183 7.90 -12.45 30.19
N GLY A 184 7.62 -12.44 31.48
CA GLY A 184 8.62 -12.18 32.54
C GLY A 184 8.88 -10.69 32.81
N VAL A 185 8.09 -9.78 32.25
CA VAL A 185 8.01 -8.38 32.69
C VAL A 185 6.97 -8.26 33.80
N GLU A 186 7.29 -7.50 34.84
CA GLU A 186 6.41 -7.23 35.98
C GLU A 186 6.12 -5.73 36.12
N VAL A 187 5.06 -5.40 36.87
CA VAL A 187 4.76 -4.01 37.23
C VAL A 187 5.91 -3.44 38.06
N GLY A 188 6.38 -2.26 37.68
CA GLY A 188 7.52 -1.59 38.31
C GLY A 188 8.86 -1.83 37.61
N ASP A 189 8.94 -2.80 36.68
CA ASP A 189 10.12 -2.94 35.81
C ASP A 189 10.33 -1.69 34.97
N GLU A 190 11.60 -1.36 34.71
CA GLU A 190 11.98 -0.23 33.88
C GLU A 190 12.09 -0.65 32.41
N VAL A 191 11.56 0.21 31.53
CA VAL A 191 11.75 0.12 30.08
C VAL A 191 12.35 1.41 29.55
N HIS A 192 13.35 1.29 28.68
CA HIS A 192 13.91 2.41 27.92
C HIS A 192 13.21 2.48 26.58
N ILE A 193 12.52 3.59 26.33
CA ILE A 193 11.77 3.85 25.10
C ILE A 193 12.57 4.85 24.28
N ASN A 194 12.97 4.44 23.07
CA ASN A 194 13.83 5.24 22.21
C ASN A 194 13.45 5.04 20.73
N ASN A 195 13.28 6.13 19.98
CA ASN A 195 12.92 6.06 18.55
C ASN A 195 13.98 6.65 17.60
N ARG A 196 15.19 6.95 18.08
CA ARG A 196 16.24 7.57 17.26
C ARG A 196 16.58 6.73 16.03
N ALA A 197 16.64 5.41 16.19
CA ALA A 197 16.89 4.50 15.07
C ALA A 197 15.76 4.54 14.04
N PHE A 198 14.50 4.56 14.49
CA PHE A 198 13.36 4.60 13.58
C PHE A 198 13.31 5.92 12.79
N LEU A 199 13.56 7.06 13.44
CA LEU A 199 13.60 8.35 12.75
C LEU A 199 14.74 8.40 11.74
N ALA A 200 15.93 7.88 12.06
CA ALA A 200 17.02 7.75 11.10
C ALA A 200 16.64 6.82 9.93
N PHE A 201 15.95 5.71 10.19
CA PHE A 201 15.50 4.77 9.16
C PHE A 201 14.56 5.42 8.14
N CYS A 202 13.67 6.33 8.57
CA CYS A 202 12.78 7.07 7.67
C CYS A 202 13.51 7.89 6.60
N TYR A 203 14.78 8.23 6.81
CA TYR A 203 15.63 8.95 5.85
C TYR A 203 16.68 8.06 5.17
N SER A 204 16.72 6.76 5.47
CA SER A 204 17.74 5.83 4.96
C SER A 204 17.78 5.74 3.43
N TYR A 205 16.65 5.96 2.76
CA TYR A 205 16.54 5.97 1.30
C TYR A 205 17.48 6.97 0.61
N ARG A 206 17.94 8.02 1.32
CA ARG A 206 18.89 9.02 0.82
C ARG A 206 20.33 8.52 0.80
N HIS A 207 20.62 7.55 1.66
CA HIS A 207 21.98 7.18 2.07
C HIS A 207 22.38 5.77 1.65
N HIS A 208 21.45 5.01 1.05
CA HIS A 208 21.67 3.64 0.59
C HIS A 208 21.20 3.51 -0.86
N LEU A 209 21.82 4.27 -1.77
CA LEU A 209 21.40 4.26 -3.17
C LEU A 209 21.84 2.97 -3.87
N SER A 210 20.90 2.34 -4.56
CA SER A 210 21.21 1.28 -5.52
C SER A 210 21.56 1.85 -6.90
N ASP A 211 21.93 0.94 -7.80
CA ASP A 211 22.07 1.25 -9.23
C ASP A 211 20.73 1.33 -9.95
N ASP A 212 19.60 1.23 -9.23
CA ASP A 212 18.27 1.33 -9.80
C ASP A 212 17.95 2.77 -10.25
N PRO A 213 17.31 2.98 -11.42
CA PRO A 213 17.06 4.32 -11.93
C PRO A 213 16.02 5.08 -11.10
N SER A 214 15.22 4.37 -10.28
CA SER A 214 14.33 5.02 -9.31
C SER A 214 15.09 5.84 -8.25
N CYS A 215 16.40 5.59 -8.06
CA CYS A 215 17.27 6.37 -7.19
C CYS A 215 17.93 7.57 -7.89
N ASP A 216 17.79 7.74 -9.20
CA ASP A 216 18.57 8.73 -9.97
C ASP A 216 18.23 10.18 -9.59
N PHE A 217 17.04 10.43 -9.05
CA PHE A 217 16.67 11.76 -8.54
C PHE A 217 17.48 12.22 -7.32
N LEU A 218 18.24 11.30 -6.70
CA LEU A 218 19.16 11.54 -5.58
C LEU A 218 20.61 11.64 -6.06
N LYS A 219 20.83 11.72 -7.38
CA LYS A 219 22.15 11.82 -8.02
C LYS A 219 22.19 13.03 -8.95
N LEU A 220 23.38 13.62 -9.09
CA LEU A 220 23.71 14.59 -10.13
C LEU A 220 24.93 14.09 -10.89
N ASP A 221 24.82 13.93 -12.21
CA ASP A 221 25.87 13.35 -13.06
C ASP A 221 26.41 12.00 -12.54
N GLY A 222 25.51 11.17 -12.00
CA GLY A 222 25.83 9.87 -11.41
C GLY A 222 26.42 9.93 -9.99
N VAL A 223 26.64 11.12 -9.44
CA VAL A 223 27.19 11.33 -8.10
C VAL A 223 26.04 11.52 -7.09
N PRO A 224 25.94 10.71 -6.02
CA PRO A 224 24.96 10.88 -4.96
C PRO A 224 25.07 12.26 -4.28
N ILE A 225 23.93 12.88 -3.97
CA ILE A 225 23.88 14.20 -3.32
C ILE A 225 24.04 14.13 -1.78
N TYR A 226 23.90 12.94 -1.20
CA TYR A 226 24.05 12.68 0.24
C TYR A 226 25.22 11.73 0.50
N PRO A 227 25.85 11.77 1.71
CA PRO A 227 26.77 10.72 2.13
C PRO A 227 26.15 9.33 1.98
N GLN A 228 26.92 8.38 1.45
CA GLN A 228 26.42 7.03 1.13
C GLN A 228 27.02 5.98 2.05
N HIS A 229 26.24 4.91 2.24
CA HIS A 229 26.56 3.67 2.90
C HIS A 229 26.23 2.49 1.97
N ASP A 230 26.75 1.32 2.30
CA ASP A 230 26.48 0.09 1.55
C ASP A 230 25.01 -0.32 1.72
N LEU A 231 24.38 -0.82 0.66
CA LEU A 231 23.02 -1.33 0.74
C LEU A 231 22.89 -2.41 1.84
N PRO A 232 21.97 -2.27 2.80
CA PRO A 232 21.78 -3.27 3.83
C PRO A 232 21.22 -4.54 3.23
N LEU A 233 21.36 -5.66 3.95
CA LEU A 233 20.73 -6.90 3.52
C LEU A 233 19.21 -6.74 3.51
N GLN A 234 18.58 -7.33 2.50
CA GLN A 234 17.14 -7.38 2.48
C GLN A 234 16.61 -8.22 3.64
N SER A 235 15.40 -7.91 4.08
CA SER A 235 14.73 -8.66 5.16
C SER A 235 14.78 -10.17 4.88
N PRO A 236 15.22 -11.02 5.82
CA PRO A 236 15.18 -12.46 5.63
C PRO A 236 13.74 -13.02 5.59
N LEU A 237 12.74 -12.21 5.95
CA LEU A 237 11.33 -12.60 6.00
C LEU A 237 10.55 -12.17 4.75
N MET A 238 10.81 -10.96 4.25
CA MET A 238 10.06 -10.34 3.16
C MET A 238 10.94 -9.86 2.00
N GLY A 239 12.25 -9.84 2.20
CA GLY A 239 13.23 -9.53 1.18
C GLY A 239 13.40 -10.70 0.24
N VAL A 240 13.44 -10.41 -1.05
CA VAL A 240 13.67 -11.42 -2.07
C VAL A 240 14.80 -10.89 -2.94
N ALA A 241 16.00 -11.43 -2.70
CA ALA A 241 17.12 -11.20 -3.60
C ALA A 241 16.84 -11.97 -4.90
N TYR A 242 16.32 -11.28 -5.92
CA TYR A 242 16.05 -11.89 -7.21
C TYR A 242 17.26 -11.77 -8.13
N SER A 243 17.75 -12.90 -8.64
CA SER A 243 18.83 -12.92 -9.64
C SER A 243 18.36 -12.69 -11.07
N GLY A 244 17.04 -12.70 -11.32
CA GLY A 244 16.46 -12.72 -12.67
C GLY A 244 16.74 -14.01 -13.47
N LYS A 245 17.48 -14.96 -12.89
CA LYS A 245 17.91 -16.20 -13.55
C LYS A 245 16.98 -17.36 -13.18
N TYR A 246 16.32 -17.91 -14.18
CA TYR A 246 15.44 -19.07 -14.08
C TYR A 246 15.38 -19.79 -15.44
N ASP A 247 14.89 -21.03 -15.43
CA ASP A 247 14.55 -21.79 -16.64
C ASP A 247 13.02 -21.79 -16.84
N GLY A 248 12.56 -21.68 -18.09
CA GLY A 248 11.14 -21.68 -18.44
C GLY A 248 10.56 -20.29 -18.63
N LYS A 249 9.23 -20.20 -18.58
CA LYS A 249 8.45 -18.99 -18.88
C LYS A 249 7.84 -18.40 -17.61
N LEU A 250 7.89 -17.08 -17.45
CA LEU A 250 7.41 -16.34 -16.29
C LEU A 250 6.48 -15.20 -16.72
N LEU A 251 5.26 -15.22 -16.20
CA LEU A 251 4.29 -14.13 -16.32
C LEU A 251 4.18 -13.41 -14.97
N TRP A 252 4.72 -12.19 -14.89
CA TRP A 252 4.68 -11.34 -13.71
C TRP A 252 3.46 -10.42 -13.77
N VAL A 253 2.59 -10.50 -12.76
CA VAL A 253 1.43 -9.61 -12.60
C VAL A 253 1.74 -8.65 -11.46
N HIS A 254 1.61 -7.34 -11.72
CA HIS A 254 1.89 -6.29 -10.74
C HIS A 254 0.78 -5.24 -10.74
N HIS A 255 0.55 -4.58 -9.62
CA HIS A 255 -0.57 -3.65 -9.47
C HIS A 255 -0.12 -2.19 -9.47
N THR A 256 -0.96 -1.30 -9.98
CA THR A 256 -0.62 0.13 -10.05
C THR A 256 -0.90 0.90 -8.76
N HIS A 257 -1.71 0.34 -7.85
CA HIS A 257 -2.04 0.95 -6.56
C HIS A 257 -1.43 0.16 -5.38
N ASP A 258 -0.38 -0.64 -5.60
CA ASP A 258 0.23 -1.44 -4.52
C ASP A 258 1.07 -0.58 -3.55
N ALA A 259 0.57 -0.31 -2.34
CA ALA A 259 1.28 0.47 -1.30
C ALA A 259 2.17 -0.38 -0.38
N SER A 260 2.22 -1.69 -0.59
CA SER A 260 3.08 -2.63 0.15
C SER A 260 4.28 -3.07 -0.70
N LEU A 261 4.07 -3.29 -2.00
CA LEU A 261 5.06 -3.60 -3.03
C LEU A 261 4.92 -2.57 -4.15
N TRP A 262 5.60 -1.43 -4.01
CA TRP A 262 5.37 -0.28 -4.88
C TRP A 262 5.62 -0.59 -6.35
N PRO A 263 4.88 0.05 -7.29
CA PRO A 263 4.97 -0.22 -8.72
C PRO A 263 6.41 -0.34 -9.28
N PRO A 264 7.40 0.50 -8.91
CA PRO A 264 8.76 0.34 -9.45
C PRO A 264 9.37 -1.05 -9.22
N GLN A 265 8.95 -1.81 -8.21
CA GLN A 265 9.48 -3.16 -7.94
C GLN A 265 9.25 -4.13 -9.11
N GLY A 266 8.11 -4.03 -9.81
CA GLY A 266 7.88 -4.82 -11.03
C GLY A 266 8.89 -4.51 -12.14
N LEU A 267 9.38 -3.27 -12.20
CA LEU A 267 10.40 -2.83 -13.17
C LEU A 267 11.82 -3.22 -12.74
N VAL A 268 12.11 -3.15 -11.44
CA VAL A 268 13.36 -3.65 -10.86
C VAL A 268 13.52 -5.13 -11.21
N TYR A 269 12.46 -5.93 -11.03
CA TYR A 269 12.51 -7.36 -11.38
C TYR A 269 12.64 -7.57 -12.89
N LYS A 270 11.87 -6.84 -13.72
CA LYS A 270 12.02 -6.88 -15.18
C LYS A 270 13.46 -6.60 -15.61
N ARG A 271 14.09 -5.56 -15.06
CA ARG A 271 15.50 -5.21 -15.33
C ARG A 271 16.44 -6.34 -14.92
N ALA A 272 16.23 -6.95 -13.74
CA ALA A 272 17.05 -8.07 -13.29
C ALA A 272 16.97 -9.26 -14.27
N VAL A 273 15.79 -9.55 -14.83
CA VAL A 273 15.62 -10.58 -15.87
C VAL A 273 16.35 -10.21 -17.16
N GLU A 274 16.22 -8.97 -17.62
CA GLU A 274 16.92 -8.49 -18.83
C GLU A 274 18.44 -8.55 -18.69
N GLN A 275 18.97 -8.23 -17.51
CA GLN A 275 20.40 -8.34 -17.21
C GLN A 275 20.87 -9.79 -17.15
N ALA A 276 20.09 -10.69 -16.55
CA ALA A 276 20.49 -12.07 -16.32
C ALA A 276 20.33 -12.98 -17.56
N GLN A 277 19.32 -12.72 -18.38
CA GLN A 277 18.96 -13.57 -19.54
C GLN A 277 19.28 -12.93 -20.89
N GLY A 278 19.63 -11.64 -20.91
CA GLY A 278 19.80 -10.86 -22.12
C GLY A 278 18.47 -10.49 -22.80
N PRO A 279 18.49 -9.57 -23.78
CA PRO A 279 17.26 -9.08 -24.41
C PRO A 279 16.43 -10.18 -25.10
N GLU A 280 17.07 -11.11 -25.79
CA GLU A 280 16.39 -12.22 -26.47
C GLU A 280 15.79 -13.22 -25.48
N GLY A 281 16.52 -13.57 -24.41
CA GLY A 281 16.03 -14.47 -23.37
C GLY A 281 14.86 -13.86 -22.60
N ALA A 282 14.96 -12.59 -22.21
CA ALA A 282 13.87 -11.88 -21.56
C ALA A 282 12.62 -11.79 -22.46
N ALA A 283 12.79 -11.46 -23.75
CA ALA A 283 11.67 -11.42 -24.69
C ALA A 283 11.01 -12.79 -24.92
N ALA A 284 11.77 -13.89 -24.81
CA ALA A 284 11.24 -15.24 -25.00
C ALA A 284 10.60 -15.84 -23.74
N ASN A 285 11.01 -15.39 -22.55
CA ASN A 285 10.71 -16.08 -21.29
C ASN A 285 10.02 -15.20 -20.23
N PHE A 286 9.94 -13.87 -20.40
CA PHE A 286 9.37 -12.97 -19.41
C PHE A 286 8.26 -12.09 -19.99
N GLN A 287 7.15 -12.00 -19.24
CA GLN A 287 6.08 -11.06 -19.56
C GLN A 287 5.61 -10.34 -18.29
N LEU A 288 5.63 -9.01 -18.31
CA LEU A 288 5.05 -8.15 -17.28
C LEU A 288 3.62 -7.73 -17.66
N ARG A 289 2.69 -7.81 -16.72
CA ARG A 289 1.31 -7.32 -16.84
C ARG A 289 0.96 -6.42 -15.67
N TRP A 290 0.31 -5.31 -15.98
CA TRP A 290 -0.22 -4.37 -15.00
C TRP A 290 -1.71 -4.56 -14.79
N VAL A 291 -2.14 -4.50 -13.53
CA VAL A 291 -3.54 -4.39 -13.11
C VAL A 291 -3.77 -2.97 -12.59
N GLU A 292 -4.57 -2.20 -13.31
CA GLU A 292 -5.02 -0.89 -12.87
C GLU A 292 -5.99 -1.03 -11.69
N ASN A 293 -5.93 -0.08 -10.76
CA ASN A 293 -6.81 0.01 -9.60
C ASN A 293 -6.73 -1.20 -8.66
N ALA A 294 -5.62 -1.94 -8.62
CA ALA A 294 -5.43 -3.03 -7.67
C ALA A 294 -4.40 -2.64 -6.59
N GLU A 295 -4.68 -3.03 -5.35
CA GLU A 295 -3.79 -2.90 -4.19
C GLU A 295 -3.20 -4.28 -3.84
N HIS A 296 -2.25 -4.35 -2.90
CA HIS A 296 -1.61 -5.55 -2.39
C HIS A 296 -2.60 -6.65 -1.96
N VAL A 297 -3.70 -6.24 -1.34
CA VAL A 297 -4.77 -7.14 -0.90
C VAL A 297 -6.12 -6.73 -1.52
N PRO A 298 -7.07 -7.67 -1.64
CA PRO A 298 -8.38 -7.34 -2.17
C PRO A 298 -9.11 -6.26 -1.33
N PRO A 299 -9.98 -5.44 -1.95
CA PRO A 299 -10.56 -4.25 -1.29
C PRO A 299 -11.33 -4.54 0.00
N ASN A 300 -11.88 -5.75 0.17
CA ASN A 300 -12.62 -6.17 1.36
C ASN A 300 -11.75 -6.36 2.62
N PHE A 301 -10.43 -6.40 2.46
CA PHE A 301 -9.48 -6.42 3.58
C PHE A 301 -8.97 -5.02 3.95
N LEU A 302 -9.33 -4.00 3.16
CA LEU A 302 -8.88 -2.63 3.36
C LEU A 302 -9.94 -1.80 4.11
N PRO A 303 -9.49 -0.83 4.93
CA PRO A 303 -10.40 0.08 5.62
C PRO A 303 -11.13 0.98 4.63
N SER A 304 -12.45 1.09 4.77
CA SER A 304 -13.28 1.99 3.98
C SER A 304 -13.55 3.30 4.73
N ALA A 305 -13.66 4.41 3.99
CA ALA A 305 -14.16 5.65 4.54
C ALA A 305 -15.71 5.56 4.67
N PRO A 306 -16.33 6.25 5.65
CA PRO A 306 -17.79 6.19 5.83
C PRO A 306 -18.61 6.53 4.57
N ASN A 307 -18.09 7.42 3.71
CA ASN A 307 -18.74 7.89 2.51
C ASN A 307 -18.15 7.34 1.21
N ARG A 308 -17.22 6.37 1.29
CA ARG A 308 -16.62 5.73 0.11
C ARG A 308 -16.02 4.37 0.50
N ALA A 309 -16.62 3.30 0.01
CA ALA A 309 -16.12 1.95 0.15
C ALA A 309 -14.92 1.69 -0.79
N THR A 310 -13.86 1.04 -0.31
CA THR A 310 -12.63 0.72 -1.07
C THR A 310 -12.90 0.03 -2.40
N SER A 311 -13.92 -0.83 -2.46
CA SER A 311 -14.37 -1.52 -3.67
C SER A 311 -14.95 -0.62 -4.76
N THR A 312 -15.06 0.69 -4.52
CA THR A 312 -15.49 1.69 -5.51
C THR A 312 -14.33 2.42 -6.18
N TRP A 313 -13.08 2.17 -5.78
CA TRP A 313 -11.90 2.65 -6.49
C TRP A 313 -10.77 1.63 -6.59
N LEU A 314 -10.90 0.48 -5.94
CA LEU A 314 -10.00 -0.66 -6.07
C LEU A 314 -10.75 -1.91 -6.57
N VAL A 315 -10.09 -2.72 -7.39
CA VAL A 315 -10.60 -3.98 -7.96
C VAL A 315 -10.10 -5.20 -7.18
N ASP A 316 -10.88 -6.29 -7.20
CA ASP A 316 -10.35 -7.61 -6.86
C ASP A 316 -9.65 -8.18 -8.11
N TYR A 317 -8.36 -8.48 -7.97
CA TYR A 317 -7.49 -8.90 -9.06
C TYR A 317 -7.44 -10.42 -9.26
N LYS A 318 -8.16 -11.22 -8.45
CA LYS A 318 -8.14 -12.69 -8.53
C LYS A 318 -8.47 -13.21 -9.93
N ASP A 319 -9.55 -12.73 -10.53
CA ASP A 319 -9.96 -13.12 -11.89
C ASP A 319 -8.90 -12.76 -12.96
N TYR A 320 -8.15 -11.68 -12.75
CA TYR A 320 -7.01 -11.30 -13.60
C TYR A 320 -5.87 -12.32 -13.48
N ILE A 321 -5.56 -12.78 -12.27
CA ILE A 321 -4.59 -13.85 -12.03
C ILE A 321 -5.08 -15.15 -12.67
N GLU A 322 -6.35 -15.52 -12.51
CA GLU A 322 -6.91 -16.74 -13.12
C GLU A 322 -6.74 -16.75 -14.65
N GLN A 323 -7.05 -15.65 -15.33
CA GLN A 323 -6.84 -15.55 -16.77
C GLN A 323 -5.35 -15.57 -17.14
N SER A 324 -4.51 -14.94 -16.31
CA SER A 324 -3.06 -14.94 -16.51
C SER A 324 -2.46 -16.34 -16.35
N LEU A 325 -2.97 -17.17 -15.45
CA LEU A 325 -2.58 -18.59 -15.32
C LEU A 325 -2.95 -19.38 -16.58
N VAL A 326 -4.13 -19.17 -17.14
CA VAL A 326 -4.52 -19.80 -18.43
C VAL A 326 -3.60 -19.36 -19.56
N ASP A 327 -3.29 -18.05 -19.64
CA ASP A 327 -2.39 -17.53 -20.66
C ASP A 327 -0.95 -18.05 -20.48
N LEU A 328 -0.49 -18.28 -19.24
CA LEU A 328 0.80 -18.91 -18.97
C LEU A 328 0.82 -20.38 -19.42
N CYS A 329 -0.24 -21.15 -19.18
CA CYS A 329 -0.38 -22.51 -19.69
C CYS A 329 -0.35 -22.53 -21.23
N ASP A 330 -1.12 -21.66 -21.88
CA ASP A 330 -1.11 -21.54 -23.35
C ASP A 330 0.27 -21.16 -23.87
N TRP A 331 1.02 -20.31 -23.16
CA TRP A 331 2.38 -19.97 -23.53
C TRP A 331 3.31 -21.17 -23.40
N VAL A 332 3.28 -21.90 -22.28
CA VAL A 332 4.13 -23.06 -22.04
C VAL A 332 3.81 -24.23 -22.98
N GLU A 333 2.53 -24.54 -23.17
CA GLU A 333 2.08 -25.75 -23.85
C GLU A 333 1.89 -25.57 -25.37
N LYS A 334 1.57 -24.35 -25.80
CA LYS A 334 1.14 -24.07 -27.19
C LYS A 334 1.94 -22.95 -27.85
N ASP A 335 2.93 -22.41 -27.14
CA ASP A 335 3.76 -21.28 -27.59
C ASP A 335 2.97 -20.01 -27.96
N ILE A 336 1.82 -19.80 -27.31
CA ILE A 336 1.01 -18.59 -27.49
C ILE A 336 1.47 -17.54 -26.48
N HIS A 337 2.25 -16.56 -26.94
CA HIS A 337 2.79 -15.52 -26.07
C HIS A 337 1.67 -14.67 -25.42
N PRO A 338 1.69 -14.44 -24.09
CA PRO A 338 0.71 -13.58 -23.44
C PRO A 338 0.92 -12.14 -23.90
N VAL A 339 -0.19 -11.42 -24.15
CA VAL A 339 -0.13 -10.01 -24.54
C VAL A 339 0.40 -9.16 -23.36
N PRO A 340 1.35 -8.23 -23.60
CA PRO A 340 1.84 -7.31 -22.59
C PRO A 340 0.82 -6.23 -22.24
N THR A 341 0.97 -5.59 -21.08
CA THR A 341 0.39 -4.26 -20.85
C THR A 341 1.39 -3.21 -21.32
N ASN A 342 0.97 -2.30 -22.18
CA ASN A 342 1.78 -1.15 -22.58
C ASN A 342 1.72 -0.06 -21.50
N PHE A 343 2.85 0.58 -21.21
CA PHE A 343 2.95 1.60 -20.17
C PHE A 343 4.18 2.49 -20.39
N GLU A 344 4.16 3.66 -19.76
CA GLU A 344 5.33 4.51 -19.56
C GLU A 344 5.67 4.54 -18.06
N PHE A 345 6.96 4.59 -17.73
CA PHE A 345 7.41 4.84 -16.37
C PHE A 345 8.20 6.15 -16.32
N ALA A 346 7.67 7.13 -15.60
CA ALA A 346 8.27 8.45 -15.45
C ALA A 346 7.96 9.01 -14.06
N ASP A 347 8.92 9.72 -13.47
CA ASP A 347 8.77 10.38 -12.16
C ASP A 347 8.22 9.46 -11.05
N GLY A 348 8.72 8.23 -11.00
CA GLY A 348 8.30 7.21 -10.03
C GLY A 348 6.92 6.58 -10.31
N LYS A 349 6.22 6.97 -11.38
CA LYS A 349 4.86 6.53 -11.67
C LYS A 349 4.76 5.70 -12.95
N VAL A 350 3.95 4.65 -12.90
CA VAL A 350 3.46 3.92 -14.07
C VAL A 350 2.26 4.65 -14.68
N PHE A 351 2.35 4.99 -15.97
CA PHE A 351 1.29 5.58 -16.77
C PHE A 351 0.77 4.56 -17.76
N LEU A 352 -0.52 4.21 -17.63
CA LEU A 352 -1.20 3.33 -18.57
C LEU A 352 -1.90 4.18 -19.64
N PRO A 353 -1.83 3.81 -20.93
CA PRO A 353 -2.57 4.51 -21.99
C PRO A 353 -4.08 4.56 -21.70
N ALA A 354 -4.74 5.63 -22.13
CA ALA A 354 -6.16 5.85 -21.85
C ALA A 354 -7.12 5.08 -22.76
N SER A 355 -6.64 4.50 -23.87
CA SER A 355 -7.43 3.67 -24.78
C SER A 355 -7.06 2.19 -24.62
N ALA A 356 -8.02 1.29 -24.78
CA ALA A 356 -7.75 -0.14 -24.67
C ALA A 356 -6.85 -0.64 -25.80
N LYS A 357 -6.96 -0.02 -26.98
CA LYS A 357 -6.12 -0.33 -28.15
C LYS A 357 -4.63 -0.05 -27.89
N GLU A 358 -4.31 1.06 -27.22
CA GLU A 358 -2.91 1.41 -26.92
C GLU A 358 -2.40 0.73 -25.66
N ARG A 359 -3.27 0.51 -24.66
CA ARG A 359 -2.92 -0.12 -23.38
C ARG A 359 -2.63 -1.61 -23.51
N LEU A 360 -3.27 -2.29 -24.46
CA LEU A 360 -3.18 -3.75 -24.62
C LEU A 360 -3.56 -4.47 -23.29
N GLY A 361 -2.91 -5.59 -22.99
CA GLY A 361 -3.23 -6.42 -21.84
C GLY A 361 -4.62 -7.06 -21.94
N ILE A 362 -5.22 -7.36 -20.78
CA ILE A 362 -6.51 -8.07 -20.69
C ILE A 362 -7.58 -7.31 -19.90
N GLN A 363 -7.23 -6.18 -19.28
CA GLN A 363 -8.14 -5.41 -18.43
C GLN A 363 -8.94 -4.40 -19.26
N PRO A 364 -10.27 -4.28 -19.06
CA PRO A 364 -11.04 -3.24 -19.72
C PRO A 364 -10.61 -1.85 -19.23
N VAL A 365 -10.66 -0.86 -20.11
CA VAL A 365 -10.48 0.55 -19.77
C VAL A 365 -11.85 1.17 -19.55
N VAL A 366 -12.02 1.92 -18.46
CA VAL A 366 -13.31 2.46 -18.03
C VAL A 366 -13.16 3.94 -17.73
N SER A 367 -14.13 4.75 -18.18
CA SER A 367 -14.24 6.15 -17.81
C SER A 367 -15.69 6.51 -17.49
N ILE A 368 -15.86 7.57 -16.70
CA ILE A 368 -17.18 8.05 -16.28
C ILE A 368 -17.14 9.58 -16.13
N THR A 369 -18.24 10.24 -16.46
CA THR A 369 -18.46 11.66 -16.20
C THR A 369 -19.81 11.88 -15.52
N ALA A 370 -19.90 12.92 -14.71
CA ALA A 370 -21.13 13.44 -14.12
C ALA A 370 -21.34 14.87 -14.62
N ASN A 371 -22.47 15.12 -15.28
CA ASN A 371 -22.77 16.34 -16.04
C ASN A 371 -21.62 16.77 -16.97
N GLY A 372 -20.98 15.79 -17.63
CA GLY A 372 -19.87 16.01 -18.58
C GLY A 372 -18.49 16.23 -17.96
N GLY A 373 -18.35 16.20 -16.62
CA GLY A 373 -17.07 16.37 -15.93
C GLY A 373 -16.73 15.24 -14.96
N ALA A 374 -15.48 15.20 -14.48
CA ALA A 374 -15.08 14.30 -13.38
C ALA A 374 -15.71 14.69 -12.03
N LYS A 375 -16.26 15.91 -11.94
CA LYS A 375 -17.02 16.42 -10.80
C LYS A 375 -18.17 17.31 -11.28
N THR A 376 -19.30 17.24 -10.59
CA THR A 376 -20.40 18.19 -10.69
C THR A 376 -20.88 18.63 -9.31
N ASN A 377 -21.50 19.82 -9.24
CA ASN A 377 -22.24 20.27 -8.06
C ASN A 377 -23.70 20.47 -8.47
N VAL A 378 -24.63 19.94 -7.68
CA VAL A 378 -26.08 20.01 -7.93
C VAL A 378 -26.82 20.28 -6.62
N ARG A 379 -28.10 20.66 -6.70
CA ARG A 379 -28.97 20.76 -5.51
C ARG A 379 -29.65 19.43 -5.19
N VAL A 380 -30.10 19.27 -3.95
CA VAL A 380 -31.01 18.18 -3.58
C VAL A 380 -32.21 18.17 -4.54
N GLY A 381 -32.55 16.99 -5.07
CA GLY A 381 -33.63 16.80 -6.04
C GLY A 381 -33.28 17.15 -7.50
N GLU A 382 -32.12 17.75 -7.77
CA GLU A 382 -31.66 18.02 -9.14
C GLU A 382 -31.09 16.74 -9.80
N PRO A 383 -31.54 16.37 -11.01
CA PRO A 383 -31.00 15.21 -11.72
C PRO A 383 -29.54 15.38 -12.14
N VAL A 384 -28.74 14.36 -11.87
CA VAL A 384 -27.36 14.22 -12.38
C VAL A 384 -27.37 13.29 -13.58
N SER A 385 -26.89 13.78 -14.71
CA SER A 385 -26.62 12.95 -15.89
C SER A 385 -25.23 12.33 -15.76
N VAL A 386 -25.16 11.01 -15.90
CA VAL A 386 -23.92 10.26 -15.80
C VAL A 386 -23.70 9.51 -17.10
N GLU A 387 -22.50 9.57 -17.66
CA GLU A 387 -22.12 8.82 -18.86
C GLU A 387 -20.88 7.99 -18.56
N MET A 388 -20.94 6.69 -18.84
CA MET A 388 -19.78 5.81 -18.84
C MET A 388 -19.34 5.45 -20.25
N ALA A 389 -18.05 5.20 -20.41
CA ALA A 389 -17.49 4.55 -21.58
C ALA A 389 -16.57 3.40 -21.14
N ALA A 390 -16.58 2.31 -21.89
CA ALA A 390 -15.69 1.19 -21.67
C ALA A 390 -15.16 0.61 -22.99
N GLU A 391 -13.91 0.16 -22.95
CA GLU A 391 -13.22 -0.48 -24.08
C GLU A 391 -12.48 -1.73 -23.58
N VAL A 392 -12.61 -2.83 -24.30
CA VAL A 392 -11.90 -4.09 -24.05
C VAL A 392 -10.67 -4.16 -24.95
N PRO A 393 -9.47 -4.46 -24.43
CA PRO A 393 -8.27 -4.57 -25.25
C PRO A 393 -8.42 -5.57 -26.40
N PRO A 394 -7.73 -5.36 -27.54
CA PRO A 394 -7.78 -6.29 -28.66
C PRO A 394 -7.44 -7.72 -28.24
N GLY A 395 -8.34 -8.66 -28.53
CA GLY A 395 -8.16 -10.09 -28.20
C GLY A 395 -8.51 -10.48 -26.75
N ALA A 396 -8.92 -9.54 -25.90
CA ALA A 396 -9.29 -9.81 -24.51
C ALA A 396 -10.77 -10.19 -24.30
N GLY A 397 -11.52 -10.44 -25.38
CA GLY A 397 -12.92 -10.86 -25.34
C GLY A 397 -13.90 -9.70 -25.44
N THR A 398 -14.97 -9.72 -24.64
CA THR A 398 -16.09 -8.75 -24.71
C THR A 398 -16.58 -8.37 -23.32
N ILE A 399 -17.37 -7.29 -23.25
CA ILE A 399 -18.02 -6.81 -22.03
C ILE A 399 -19.18 -7.74 -21.69
N ILE A 400 -19.14 -8.30 -20.48
CA ILE A 400 -20.15 -9.24 -19.95
C ILE A 400 -20.88 -8.72 -18.71
N GLY A 401 -20.49 -7.55 -18.19
CA GLY A 401 -21.17 -6.92 -17.06
C GLY A 401 -20.89 -5.43 -16.96
N VAL A 402 -21.93 -4.67 -16.62
CA VAL A 402 -21.84 -3.26 -16.20
C VAL A 402 -22.67 -3.10 -14.95
N GLU A 403 -22.08 -2.55 -13.89
CA GLU A 403 -22.73 -2.36 -12.61
C GLU A 403 -22.44 -0.97 -12.06
N TRP A 404 -23.45 -0.33 -11.49
CA TRP A 404 -23.41 1.05 -11.03
C TRP A 404 -23.62 1.13 -9.54
N ASP A 405 -22.84 1.99 -8.89
CA ASP A 405 -22.92 2.37 -7.50
C ASP A 405 -22.99 3.90 -7.42
N PHE A 406 -24.16 4.45 -7.08
CA PHE A 406 -24.38 5.90 -7.07
C PHE A 406 -24.08 6.54 -5.72
N ASP A 407 -24.02 5.76 -4.64
CA ASP A 407 -23.88 6.24 -3.26
C ASP A 407 -22.47 6.02 -2.67
N GLY A 408 -21.59 5.33 -3.40
CA GLY A 408 -20.22 5.03 -3.01
C GLY A 408 -20.10 3.91 -1.98
N GLN A 409 -21.14 3.11 -1.75
CA GLN A 409 -21.18 2.10 -0.68
C GLN A 409 -20.62 0.73 -1.09
N GLY A 410 -20.24 0.55 -2.35
CA GLY A 410 -19.60 -0.66 -2.86
C GLY A 410 -20.56 -1.84 -3.08
N LYS A 411 -21.87 -1.56 -3.18
CA LYS A 411 -22.94 -2.55 -3.34
C LYS A 411 -23.30 -2.80 -4.80
N PHE A 412 -23.04 -1.82 -5.68
CA PHE A 412 -23.31 -1.91 -7.12
C PHE A 412 -24.73 -2.44 -7.47
N PRO A 413 -25.81 -1.85 -6.93
CA PRO A 413 -27.16 -2.43 -7.02
C PRO A 413 -27.81 -2.35 -8.41
N VAL A 414 -27.34 -1.46 -9.28
CA VAL A 414 -27.94 -1.22 -10.60
C VAL A 414 -27.09 -1.86 -11.68
N ARG A 415 -27.70 -2.64 -12.57
CA ARG A 415 -27.01 -3.30 -13.69
C ARG A 415 -27.34 -2.61 -15.01
N GLY A 416 -26.33 -2.45 -15.86
CA GLY A 416 -26.49 -2.06 -17.25
C GLY A 416 -26.81 -3.28 -18.13
N GLU A 417 -27.52 -3.06 -19.22
CA GLU A 417 -27.81 -4.11 -20.20
C GLU A 417 -26.59 -4.39 -21.08
N VAL A 418 -26.20 -5.66 -21.14
CA VAL A 418 -25.10 -6.17 -21.99
C VAL A 418 -25.43 -7.58 -22.47
N ASP A 419 -25.00 -7.92 -23.68
CA ASP A 419 -25.26 -9.22 -24.31
C ASP A 419 -24.00 -10.07 -24.55
N GLY A 420 -22.83 -9.58 -24.13
CA GLY A 420 -21.56 -10.26 -24.33
C GLY A 420 -20.97 -10.13 -25.75
N SER A 421 -21.54 -9.29 -26.62
CA SER A 421 -21.04 -9.12 -28.00
C SER A 421 -20.10 -7.93 -28.17
N GLN A 422 -20.21 -6.94 -27.28
CA GLN A 422 -19.57 -5.63 -27.43
C GLN A 422 -18.16 -5.61 -26.85
N THR A 423 -17.23 -5.01 -27.60
CA THR A 423 -15.87 -4.68 -27.12
C THR A 423 -15.73 -3.21 -26.71
N HIS A 424 -16.71 -2.39 -27.07
CA HIS A 424 -16.77 -0.96 -26.75
C HIS A 424 -18.23 -0.63 -26.41
N LEU A 425 -18.44 0.17 -25.37
CA LEU A 425 -19.77 0.50 -24.88
C LEU A 425 -19.80 1.92 -24.32
N ARG A 426 -20.91 2.62 -24.54
CA ARG A 426 -21.29 3.83 -23.81
C ARG A 426 -22.69 3.66 -23.26
N LEU A 427 -22.87 3.92 -21.98
CA LEU A 427 -24.18 3.85 -21.33
C LEU A 427 -24.45 5.13 -20.52
N PRO A 428 -25.56 5.84 -20.80
CA PRO A 428 -26.03 6.90 -19.95
C PRO A 428 -26.80 6.34 -18.75
N ALA A 429 -26.78 7.08 -17.65
CA ALA A 429 -27.65 6.90 -16.50
C ALA A 429 -28.04 8.27 -15.93
N THR A 430 -29.14 8.30 -15.18
CA THR A 430 -29.57 9.50 -14.44
C THR A 430 -29.82 9.11 -12.99
N HIS A 431 -29.37 9.95 -12.06
CA HIS A 431 -29.60 9.75 -10.63
C HIS A 431 -30.00 11.06 -9.95
N VAL A 432 -30.84 10.98 -8.93
CA VAL A 432 -31.27 12.13 -8.12
C VAL A 432 -30.93 11.81 -6.66
N TYR A 433 -30.26 12.75 -6.00
CA TYR A 433 -29.91 12.64 -4.59
C TYR A 433 -30.92 13.40 -3.73
N ASP A 434 -31.36 12.77 -2.66
CA ASP A 434 -32.36 13.29 -1.72
C ASP A 434 -31.74 13.94 -0.47
N GLN A 435 -30.43 13.79 -0.28
CA GLN A 435 -29.68 14.37 0.84
C GLN A 435 -28.46 15.16 0.36
N PRO A 436 -28.08 16.22 1.09
CA PRO A 436 -26.82 16.91 0.83
C PRO A 436 -25.63 16.01 1.19
N GLY A 437 -24.53 16.13 0.45
CA GLY A 437 -23.37 15.30 0.69
C GLY A 437 -22.37 15.30 -0.45
N THR A 438 -21.27 14.57 -0.27
CA THR A 438 -20.36 14.21 -1.36
C THR A 438 -20.54 12.72 -1.65
N TYR A 439 -20.88 12.42 -2.90
CA TYR A 439 -21.06 11.08 -3.43
C TYR A 439 -20.02 10.78 -4.50
N PHE A 440 -19.67 9.50 -4.64
CA PHE A 440 -18.76 9.02 -5.68
C PHE A 440 -19.48 8.00 -6.54
N VAL A 441 -20.10 8.48 -7.63
CA VAL A 441 -20.76 7.60 -8.60
C VAL A 441 -19.68 6.77 -9.26
N THR A 442 -19.81 5.46 -9.18
CA THR A 442 -18.84 4.51 -9.70
C THR A 442 -19.52 3.54 -10.64
N VAL A 443 -18.86 3.25 -11.75
CA VAL A 443 -19.22 2.16 -12.66
C VAL A 443 -18.14 1.11 -12.62
N ARG A 444 -18.53 -0.15 -12.48
CA ARG A 444 -17.67 -1.33 -12.62
C ARG A 444 -18.04 -2.05 -13.92
N VAL A 445 -17.02 -2.38 -14.70
CA VAL A 445 -17.18 -3.10 -15.97
C VAL A 445 -16.42 -4.40 -15.86
N THR A 446 -17.07 -5.46 -16.32
CA THR A 446 -16.49 -6.81 -16.39
C THR A 446 -16.37 -7.23 -17.85
N SER A 447 -15.21 -7.74 -18.23
CA SER A 447 -14.99 -8.39 -19.51
C SER A 447 -14.56 -9.84 -19.33
N ASN A 448 -14.79 -10.67 -20.34
CA ASN A 448 -14.36 -12.06 -20.35
C ASN A 448 -13.89 -12.48 -21.73
N LYS A 449 -12.77 -13.22 -21.78
CA LYS A 449 -12.08 -13.65 -23.00
C LYS A 449 -12.96 -14.56 -23.87
N GLU A 450 -13.69 -15.47 -23.23
CA GLU A 450 -14.61 -16.42 -23.88
C GLU A 450 -15.96 -15.82 -24.27
N ARG A 451 -16.22 -14.55 -23.90
CA ARG A 451 -17.46 -13.84 -24.20
C ARG A 451 -18.70 -14.45 -23.53
N ASP A 452 -18.50 -15.17 -22.44
CA ASP A 452 -19.58 -15.85 -21.71
C ASP A 452 -20.19 -14.92 -20.65
N ILE A 453 -21.42 -14.47 -20.89
CA ILE A 453 -22.18 -13.63 -19.95
C ILE A 453 -22.44 -14.32 -18.61
N ASN A 454 -22.41 -15.65 -18.58
CA ASN A 454 -22.63 -16.46 -17.38
C ASN A 454 -21.31 -16.94 -16.75
N ALA A 455 -20.15 -16.46 -17.22
CA ALA A 455 -18.86 -16.85 -16.69
C ALA A 455 -18.80 -16.66 -15.17
N THR A 456 -18.34 -17.66 -14.44
CA THR A 456 -18.17 -17.62 -12.97
C THR A 456 -16.74 -17.42 -12.52
N ALA A 457 -15.80 -17.39 -13.46
CA ALA A 457 -14.36 -17.25 -13.27
C ALA A 457 -13.78 -16.43 -14.44
N ARG A 458 -12.57 -15.89 -14.27
CA ARG A 458 -11.87 -15.06 -15.27
C ARG A 458 -12.73 -13.88 -15.73
N ARG A 459 -13.43 -13.27 -14.78
CA ARG A 459 -14.26 -12.08 -14.92
C ARG A 459 -13.41 -10.82 -14.72
N ILE A 460 -12.69 -10.39 -15.75
CA ILE A 460 -11.72 -9.30 -15.60
C ILE A 460 -12.43 -7.97 -15.39
N THR A 461 -12.20 -7.34 -14.24
CA THR A 461 -12.88 -6.10 -13.85
C THR A 461 -11.97 -4.88 -13.94
N ASN A 462 -12.60 -3.74 -14.23
CA ASN A 462 -12.07 -2.41 -13.92
C ASN A 462 -13.22 -1.48 -13.56
N LEU A 463 -12.91 -0.31 -13.02
CA LEU A 463 -13.89 0.67 -12.56
C LEU A 463 -13.42 2.10 -12.80
N ALA A 464 -14.36 3.04 -12.73
CA ALA A 464 -14.07 4.47 -12.70
C ALA A 464 -15.13 5.18 -11.86
N SER A 465 -14.76 6.31 -11.25
CA SER A 465 -15.69 7.13 -10.45
C SER A 465 -15.70 8.60 -10.87
N ALA A 466 -16.85 9.26 -10.74
CA ALA A 466 -17.02 10.70 -10.79
C ALA A 466 -17.57 11.22 -9.45
N ARG A 467 -17.24 12.46 -9.10
CA ARG A 467 -17.67 13.08 -7.84
C ARG A 467 -18.93 13.92 -8.03
N VAL A 468 -19.93 13.72 -7.18
CA VAL A 468 -21.12 14.57 -7.12
C VAL A 468 -21.15 15.25 -5.75
N VAL A 469 -21.22 16.58 -5.74
CA VAL A 469 -21.45 17.35 -4.52
C VAL A 469 -22.87 17.88 -4.55
N VAL A 470 -23.68 17.46 -3.58
CA VAL A 470 -25.09 17.83 -3.47
C VAL A 470 -25.23 18.87 -2.38
N SER A 471 -25.67 20.07 -2.74
CA SER A 471 -25.99 21.15 -1.80
C SER A 471 -27.48 21.15 -1.45
N GLY A 472 -27.81 21.62 -0.25
CA GLY A 472 -29.20 21.81 0.18
C GLY A 472 -29.97 22.89 -0.58
#